data_AF-A0A447KQL9-F1
#
_entry.id   AF-A0A447KQL9-F1
#
_cell.length_a   1.000
_cell.length_b   1.000
_cell.length_c   1.000
_cell.angle_alpha   90.00
_cell.angle_beta   90.00
_cell.angle_gamma   90.00
#
_symmetry.space_group_name_H-M   'P 1'
#
loop_
_entity.id
_entity.type
_entity.pdbx_description
1 polymer ?
#
loop_
_entity_poly.entity_id
_entity_poly.type
_entity_poly.pdbx_seq_one_letter_code
_entity_poly.pdbx_strand_id
1 'polypeptide(L)'
;MPNKLLTMTDKKSHTNINRKESDDEAFEQPPLTKPSVKIDNILKTKYALAQKTDIDSGEPTQQKKQQQKTQSMSHEEKMQYIHDNFQHEMAGNIISSYGVNSDSVFTNKYQSKTWEFRNNERDPAEPIYMSDIVVYQYDRVSKACHFNGMPDTIIRDSVTNENTLALTEGLRGQELYDVFFKFTANGKSTKRIIDAFNLKAISVERDDDDFIITVSHS
;
A
#
# COMPACT_ATOMS: atom_id res chain seq x y z
N MET A 1 66.17 6.28 29.74
CA MET A 1 65.88 7.00 31.01
C MET A 1 64.48 6.62 31.49
N PRO A 2 64.33 5.91 32.61
CA PRO A 2 63.03 5.60 33.20
C PRO A 2 62.65 6.59 34.31
N ASN A 3 61.34 6.80 34.52
CA ASN A 3 60.75 7.33 35.75
C ASN A 3 59.24 7.12 35.66
N LYS A 4 58.47 6.86 36.72
CA LYS A 4 58.72 6.19 38.00
C LYS A 4 57.33 5.98 38.59
N LEU A 5 57.12 4.77 39.09
CA LEU A 5 56.04 4.32 39.96
C LEU A 5 55.39 5.43 40.84
N LEU A 6 54.05 5.43 40.92
CA LEU A 6 53.36 5.68 42.20
C LEU A 6 52.29 4.60 42.43
N THR A 7 52.48 3.85 43.51
CA THR A 7 51.55 2.85 44.06
C THR A 7 50.79 3.44 45.25
N MET A 8 49.65 2.82 45.59
CA MET A 8 49.08 2.54 46.94
C MET A 8 47.54 2.40 46.77
N THR A 9 46.94 1.20 46.84
CA THR A 9 46.35 0.60 48.07
C THR A 9 45.45 1.60 48.81
N ASP A 10 44.14 1.41 48.92
CA ASP A 10 43.42 0.30 49.60
C ASP A 10 41.90 0.36 49.22
N LYS A 11 40.94 -0.48 49.63
CA LYS A 11 40.88 -1.60 50.61
C LYS A 11 39.81 -2.64 50.17
N LYS A 12 39.52 -3.65 51.01
CA LYS A 12 38.41 -4.62 50.84
C LYS A 12 37.11 -4.14 51.54
N SER A 13 35.96 -4.51 50.99
CA SER A 13 34.88 -5.08 51.81
C SER A 13 34.23 -6.27 51.10
N HIS A 14 34.01 -7.36 51.82
CA HIS A 14 33.13 -8.45 51.40
C HIS A 14 31.84 -8.34 52.20
N THR A 15 30.69 -8.41 51.53
CA THR A 15 29.47 -8.86 52.19
C THR A 15 28.69 -9.73 51.21
N ASN A 16 28.42 -10.96 51.62
CA ASN A 16 27.71 -11.97 50.83
C ASN A 16 26.40 -12.28 51.57
N ILE A 17 25.25 -11.95 51.00
CA ILE A 17 23.94 -12.27 51.57
C ILE A 17 22.96 -12.65 50.45
N ASN A 18 22.53 -13.92 50.46
CA ASN A 18 21.43 -14.44 49.63
C ASN A 18 20.12 -13.65 49.84
N ARG A 19 19.35 -13.41 48.77
CA ARG A 19 17.88 -13.42 48.86
C ARG A 19 17.13 -13.61 47.54
N LYS A 20 16.35 -14.70 47.55
CA LYS A 20 15.05 -14.95 46.89
C LYS A 20 14.96 -15.12 45.36
N GLU A 21 14.26 -16.20 45.03
CA GLU A 21 13.53 -16.41 43.79
C GLU A 21 12.44 -15.35 43.57
N SER A 22 12.14 -15.07 42.30
CA SER A 22 10.81 -14.73 41.83
C SER A 22 10.70 -15.16 40.37
N ASP A 23 9.68 -15.95 40.06
CA ASP A 23 9.35 -16.45 38.73
C ASP A 23 8.82 -15.34 37.80
N ASP A 24 8.69 -15.68 36.51
CA ASP A 24 7.91 -14.99 35.47
C ASP A 24 8.40 -13.57 35.06
N GLU A 25 8.25 -13.11 33.81
CA GLU A 25 7.44 -13.59 32.69
C GLU A 25 8.28 -13.84 31.42
N ALA A 26 7.94 -14.87 30.67
CA ALA A 26 8.27 -14.92 29.24
C ALA A 26 7.39 -13.90 28.50
N PHE A 27 7.96 -13.18 27.53
CA PHE A 27 7.21 -12.28 26.66
C PHE A 27 6.37 -13.12 25.66
N GLU A 28 5.27 -13.71 26.13
CA GLU A 28 4.26 -14.31 25.25
C GLU A 28 3.73 -13.23 24.31
N GLN A 29 3.97 -13.40 23.01
CA GLN A 29 3.23 -12.60 22.04
C GLN A 29 1.75 -12.98 22.17
N PRO A 30 0.83 -12.02 22.35
CA PRO A 30 -0.57 -12.32 22.50
C PRO A 30 -1.05 -13.10 21.27
N PRO A 31 -1.82 -14.18 21.44
CA PRO A 31 -2.24 -15.02 20.33
C PRO A 31 -3.04 -14.17 19.33
N LEU A 32 -2.78 -14.39 18.03
CA LEU A 32 -3.51 -13.76 16.93
C LEU A 32 -5.02 -14.04 17.08
N THR A 33 -5.73 -13.13 17.73
CA THR A 33 -7.18 -13.21 17.89
C THR A 33 -7.82 -12.99 16.54
N LYS A 34 -8.44 -14.05 16.01
CA LYS A 34 -9.28 -13.95 14.82
C LYS A 34 -10.30 -12.82 15.06
N PRO A 35 -10.54 -11.91 14.10
CA PRO A 35 -11.52 -10.84 14.27
C PRO A 35 -12.86 -11.46 14.67
N SER A 36 -13.48 -10.90 15.71
CA SER A 36 -14.68 -11.52 16.27
C SER A 36 -15.78 -11.58 15.21
N VAL A 37 -16.58 -12.65 15.20
CA VAL A 37 -17.66 -12.87 14.23
C VAL A 37 -18.68 -11.71 14.18
N LYS A 38 -18.73 -10.87 15.23
CA LYS A 38 -19.50 -9.62 15.25
C LYS A 38 -18.91 -8.54 14.34
N ILE A 39 -17.59 -8.35 14.31
CA ILE A 39 -16.91 -7.33 13.49
C ILE A 39 -17.13 -7.64 12.01
N ASP A 40 -16.92 -8.89 11.60
CA ASP A 40 -17.22 -9.38 10.24
C ASP A 40 -18.63 -9.01 9.77
N ASN A 41 -19.63 -9.15 10.65
CA ASN A 41 -21.02 -8.88 10.30
C ASN A 41 -21.33 -7.38 10.26
N ILE A 42 -20.77 -6.53 11.15
CA ILE A 42 -21.00 -5.08 11.05
C ILE A 42 -20.22 -4.46 9.88
N LEU A 43 -19.00 -4.96 9.56
CA LEU A 43 -18.24 -4.54 8.39
C LEU A 43 -18.95 -4.97 7.10
N LYS A 44 -19.43 -6.22 6.99
CA LYS A 44 -20.28 -6.64 5.86
C LYS A 44 -21.57 -5.82 5.76
N THR A 45 -22.17 -5.45 6.88
CA THR A 45 -23.40 -4.63 6.89
C THR A 45 -23.12 -3.18 6.47
N LYS A 46 -22.06 -2.53 6.98
CA LYS A 46 -21.60 -1.21 6.51
C LYS A 46 -21.25 -1.26 5.02
N TYR A 47 -20.56 -2.31 4.58
CA TYR A 47 -20.17 -2.50 3.19
C TYR A 47 -21.37 -2.73 2.25
N ALA A 48 -22.37 -3.48 2.70
CA ALA A 48 -23.63 -3.67 1.98
C ALA A 48 -24.54 -2.43 2.01
N LEU A 49 -24.45 -1.58 3.05
CA LEU A 49 -25.12 -0.29 3.11
C LEU A 49 -24.48 0.72 2.15
N ALA A 50 -23.14 0.80 2.12
CA ALA A 50 -22.41 1.63 1.16
C ALA A 50 -22.66 1.21 -0.29
N GLN A 51 -22.72 -0.11 -0.58
CA GLN A 51 -23.15 -0.58 -1.91
C GLN A 51 -24.63 -0.26 -2.20
N LYS A 52 -25.50 -0.20 -1.18
CA LYS A 52 -26.92 0.13 -1.39
C LYS A 52 -27.17 1.60 -1.70
N THR A 53 -26.32 2.51 -1.22
CA THR A 53 -26.40 3.92 -1.62
C THR A 53 -25.99 4.15 -3.08
N ASP A 54 -25.17 3.27 -3.66
CA ASP A 54 -24.82 3.31 -5.09
C ASP A 54 -25.91 2.68 -6.00
N ILE A 55 -26.73 1.76 -5.47
CA ILE A 55 -27.69 0.95 -6.25
C ILE A 55 -28.89 1.73 -6.81
N ASP A 56 -29.15 2.96 -6.34
CA ASP A 56 -30.16 3.85 -6.96
C ASP A 56 -29.68 4.46 -8.29
N SER A 57 -28.37 4.34 -8.59
CA SER A 57 -27.81 4.47 -9.95
C SER A 57 -27.51 3.09 -10.51
N GLY A 58 -28.51 2.47 -11.15
CA GLY A 58 -28.37 1.08 -11.57
C GLY A 58 -27.37 0.89 -12.72
N GLU A 59 -26.29 0.10 -12.52
CA GLU A 59 -25.69 -0.75 -13.59
C GLU A 59 -24.61 -1.77 -13.14
N PRO A 60 -25.00 -2.97 -12.65
CA PRO A 60 -24.07 -4.10 -12.46
C PRO A 60 -23.57 -4.72 -13.79
N THR A 61 -24.15 -4.33 -14.92
CA THR A 61 -23.96 -4.99 -16.24
C THR A 61 -22.72 -4.46 -16.98
N GLN A 62 -22.44 -3.15 -16.91
CA GLN A 62 -21.30 -2.56 -17.60
C GLN A 62 -19.97 -3.02 -16.98
N GLN A 63 -19.86 -2.99 -15.65
CA GLN A 63 -18.64 -3.45 -14.95
C GLN A 63 -18.26 -4.90 -15.31
N LYS A 64 -19.24 -5.79 -15.52
CA LYS A 64 -18.97 -7.19 -15.94
C LYS A 64 -18.44 -7.28 -17.38
N LYS A 65 -19.06 -6.57 -18.32
CA LYS A 65 -18.60 -6.52 -19.73
C LYS A 65 -17.21 -5.88 -19.82
N GLN A 66 -16.96 -4.85 -19.02
CA GLN A 66 -15.68 -4.15 -19.01
C GLN A 66 -14.57 -5.02 -18.40
N GLN A 67 -14.82 -5.70 -17.28
CA GLN A 67 -13.87 -6.66 -16.70
C GLN A 67 -13.50 -7.76 -17.70
N GLN A 68 -14.46 -8.27 -18.49
CA GLN A 68 -14.20 -9.23 -19.55
C GLN A 68 -13.30 -8.64 -20.66
N LYS A 69 -13.55 -7.41 -21.10
CA LYS A 69 -12.71 -6.70 -22.10
C LYS A 69 -11.28 -6.45 -21.58
N THR A 70 -11.10 -6.09 -20.31
CA THR A 70 -9.77 -5.94 -19.69
C THR A 70 -9.04 -7.27 -19.50
N GLN A 71 -9.79 -8.36 -19.35
CA GLN A 71 -9.23 -9.73 -19.25
C GLN A 71 -8.90 -10.35 -20.62
N SER A 72 -9.49 -9.87 -21.72
CA SER A 72 -9.19 -10.41 -23.06
C SER A 72 -7.93 -9.86 -23.71
N MET A 73 -7.44 -8.69 -23.29
CA MET A 73 -6.21 -8.10 -23.83
C MET A 73 -4.97 -8.72 -23.16
N SER A 74 -4.00 -9.12 -23.99
CA SER A 74 -2.65 -9.48 -23.58
C SER A 74 -1.90 -8.29 -22.95
N HIS A 75 -0.74 -8.57 -22.33
CA HIS A 75 0.12 -7.51 -21.79
C HIS A 75 0.59 -6.55 -22.89
N GLU A 76 0.99 -7.06 -24.04
CA GLU A 76 1.48 -6.25 -25.17
C GLU A 76 0.37 -5.34 -25.73
N GLU A 77 -0.84 -5.87 -25.93
CA GLU A 77 -1.99 -5.06 -26.36
C GLU A 77 -2.35 -3.96 -25.36
N LYS A 78 -2.19 -4.22 -24.06
CA LYS A 78 -2.40 -3.18 -23.03
C LYS A 78 -1.33 -2.10 -23.06
N MET A 79 -0.05 -2.46 -23.20
CA MET A 79 1.03 -1.47 -23.29
C MET A 79 0.89 -0.62 -24.56
N GLN A 80 0.50 -1.25 -25.68
CA GLN A 80 0.20 -0.55 -26.93
C GLN A 80 -1.04 0.36 -26.80
N TYR A 81 -2.12 -0.13 -26.19
CA TYR A 81 -3.31 0.69 -25.92
C TYR A 81 -2.97 1.93 -25.08
N ILE A 82 -2.17 1.76 -24.01
CA ILE A 82 -1.69 2.88 -23.19
C ILE A 82 -0.87 3.86 -24.04
N HIS A 83 0.07 3.36 -24.83
CA HIS A 83 0.91 4.18 -25.71
C HIS A 83 0.10 5.04 -26.70
N ASP A 84 -0.94 4.46 -27.29
CA ASP A 84 -1.73 5.11 -28.35
C ASP A 84 -2.85 6.02 -27.82
N ASN A 85 -3.34 5.76 -26.59
CA ASN A 85 -4.54 6.43 -26.04
C ASN A 85 -4.26 7.33 -24.83
N PHE A 86 -3.01 7.44 -24.37
CA PHE A 86 -2.61 8.35 -23.30
C PHE A 86 -1.51 9.32 -23.71
N GLN A 87 -1.70 10.61 -23.43
CA GLN A 87 -0.61 11.58 -23.42
C GLN A 87 0.20 11.40 -22.13
N HIS A 88 1.53 11.46 -22.23
CA HIS A 88 2.43 11.23 -21.10
C HIS A 88 3.41 12.37 -20.93
N GLU A 89 3.49 12.91 -19.72
CA GLU A 89 4.38 14.02 -19.38
C GLU A 89 5.26 13.61 -18.19
N MET A 90 6.55 13.93 -18.24
CA MET A 90 7.52 13.45 -17.26
C MET A 90 8.44 14.58 -16.81
N ALA A 91 8.51 14.78 -15.49
CA ALA A 91 9.33 15.79 -14.84
C ALA A 91 10.26 15.10 -13.84
N GLY A 92 11.47 14.77 -14.32
CA GLY A 92 12.39 13.92 -13.57
C GLY A 92 11.77 12.54 -13.32
N ASN A 93 11.56 12.20 -12.05
CA ASN A 93 11.03 10.92 -11.61
C ASN A 93 9.51 10.92 -11.33
N ILE A 94 8.83 12.02 -11.68
CA ILE A 94 7.36 12.16 -11.66
C ILE A 94 6.87 11.97 -13.10
N ILE A 95 5.81 11.20 -13.29
CA ILE A 95 5.15 11.01 -14.59
C ILE A 95 3.64 11.11 -14.44
N SER A 96 3.04 11.86 -15.35
CA SER A 96 1.60 11.98 -15.53
C SER A 96 1.18 11.24 -16.79
N SER A 97 0.00 10.60 -16.77
CA SER A 97 -0.64 10.04 -17.96
C SER A 97 -2.09 10.49 -18.01
N TYR A 98 -2.48 11.07 -19.13
CA TYR A 98 -3.79 11.67 -19.37
C TYR A 98 -4.48 10.94 -20.51
N GLY A 99 -5.73 10.50 -20.31
CA GLY A 99 -6.51 9.87 -21.38
C GLY A 99 -6.73 10.88 -22.52
N VAL A 100 -6.43 10.47 -23.75
CA VAL A 100 -6.62 11.36 -24.94
C VAL A 100 -8.10 11.55 -25.23
N ASN A 101 -8.94 10.56 -24.90
CA ASN A 101 -10.39 10.56 -25.13
C ASN A 101 -11.18 10.12 -23.87
N SER A 102 -10.63 10.31 -22.67
CA SER A 102 -11.28 9.98 -21.40
C SER A 102 -10.83 10.91 -20.28
N ASP A 103 -11.60 10.99 -19.21
CA ASP A 103 -11.28 11.80 -18.02
C ASP A 103 -10.24 11.12 -17.10
N SER A 104 -9.47 10.15 -17.62
CA SER A 104 -8.48 9.40 -16.82
C SER A 104 -7.20 10.19 -16.61
N VAL A 105 -6.76 10.30 -15.35
CA VAL A 105 -5.55 11.02 -14.94
C VAL A 105 -4.74 10.18 -13.96
N PHE A 106 -3.47 9.93 -14.29
CA PHE A 106 -2.54 9.13 -13.47
C PHE A 106 -1.22 9.86 -13.25
N THR A 107 -1.09 10.57 -12.13
CA THR A 107 0.13 11.25 -11.70
C THR A 107 0.81 10.47 -10.57
N ASN A 108 1.98 9.91 -10.86
CA ASN A 108 2.75 9.07 -9.95
C ASN A 108 4.22 9.50 -9.91
N LYS A 109 4.87 9.27 -8.76
CA LYS A 109 6.28 9.52 -8.54
C LYS A 109 6.96 8.22 -8.15
N TYR A 110 8.07 7.90 -8.82
CA TYR A 110 8.81 6.65 -8.62
C TYR A 110 10.21 6.94 -8.15
N GLN A 111 10.62 6.35 -7.03
CA GLN A 111 12.00 6.33 -6.56
C GLN A 111 12.41 4.89 -6.27
N SER A 112 13.71 4.63 -6.15
CA SER A 112 14.16 3.41 -5.49
C SER A 112 13.55 3.37 -4.08
N LYS A 113 13.00 2.23 -3.67
CA LYS A 113 12.32 1.97 -2.39
C LYS A 113 10.98 2.67 -2.14
N THR A 114 10.68 3.82 -2.75
CA THR A 114 9.40 4.53 -2.49
C THR A 114 8.68 4.91 -3.77
N TRP A 115 7.44 4.43 -3.92
CA TRP A 115 6.52 4.87 -4.96
C TRP A 115 5.35 5.62 -4.33
N GLU A 116 4.94 6.71 -4.96
CA GLU A 116 3.99 7.68 -4.41
C GLU A 116 2.93 7.99 -5.47
N PHE A 117 1.69 7.64 -5.16
CA PHE A 117 0.56 7.67 -6.09
C PHE A 117 -0.39 8.81 -5.71
N ARG A 118 -0.28 9.93 -6.44
CA ARG A 118 -0.82 11.25 -6.04
C ARG A 118 -2.21 11.54 -6.59
N ASN A 119 -2.42 11.22 -7.86
CA ASN A 119 -3.76 11.21 -8.46
C ASN A 119 -3.84 10.01 -9.39
N ASN A 120 -4.80 9.11 -9.17
CA ASN A 120 -5.10 8.01 -10.08
C ASN A 120 -6.60 7.87 -10.30
N GLU A 121 -7.19 8.88 -10.92
CA GLU A 121 -8.56 8.85 -11.42
C GLU A 121 -8.60 8.05 -12.73
N ARG A 122 -9.51 7.08 -12.80
CA ARG A 122 -9.69 6.22 -13.98
C ARG A 122 -11.15 6.32 -14.41
N ASP A 123 -11.39 6.76 -15.64
CA ASP A 123 -12.70 6.65 -16.27
C ASP A 123 -13.15 5.17 -16.23
N PRO A 124 -14.34 4.87 -15.68
CA PRO A 124 -14.90 3.51 -15.65
C PRO A 124 -14.83 2.77 -16.99
N ALA A 125 -14.98 3.48 -18.12
CA ALA A 125 -15.01 2.97 -19.49
C ALA A 125 -13.63 2.58 -20.08
N GLU A 126 -12.52 2.88 -19.39
CA GLU A 126 -11.17 2.46 -19.80
C GLU A 126 -11.06 0.94 -19.89
N PRO A 127 -10.52 0.34 -20.97
CA PRO A 127 -10.37 -1.11 -21.09
C PRO A 127 -9.17 -1.64 -20.28
N ILE A 128 -8.36 -0.78 -19.66
CA ILE A 128 -7.20 -1.12 -18.83
C ILE A 128 -7.46 -0.89 -17.33
N TYR A 129 -6.61 -1.47 -16.47
CA TYR A 129 -6.56 -1.14 -15.03
C TYR A 129 -5.46 -0.13 -14.72
N MET A 130 -5.60 0.55 -13.57
CA MET A 130 -4.55 1.41 -12.98
C MET A 130 -3.20 0.69 -12.84
N SER A 131 -3.20 -0.62 -12.55
CA SER A 131 -1.97 -1.43 -12.51
C SER A 131 -1.25 -1.51 -13.85
N ASP A 132 -1.99 -1.54 -14.97
CA ASP A 132 -1.39 -1.57 -16.30
C ASP A 132 -0.69 -0.21 -16.60
N ILE A 133 -1.30 0.92 -16.21
CA ILE A 133 -0.67 2.25 -16.26
C ILE A 133 0.59 2.34 -15.39
N VAL A 134 0.54 1.84 -14.15
CA VAL A 134 1.69 1.90 -13.23
C VAL A 134 2.88 1.07 -13.75
N VAL A 135 2.62 -0.08 -14.38
CA VAL A 135 3.67 -0.88 -15.06
C VAL A 135 4.31 -0.09 -16.20
N TYR A 136 3.50 0.50 -17.08
CA TYR A 136 3.99 1.30 -18.20
C TYR A 136 4.77 2.55 -17.74
N GLN A 137 4.27 3.25 -16.72
CA GLN A 137 4.92 4.43 -16.15
C GLN A 137 6.25 4.09 -15.46
N TYR A 138 6.30 3.01 -14.67
CA TYR A 138 7.52 2.57 -14.02
C TYR A 138 8.62 2.22 -15.03
N ASP A 139 8.28 1.47 -16.10
CA ASP A 139 9.23 1.12 -17.17
C ASP A 139 9.87 2.37 -17.79
N ARG A 140 9.07 3.39 -18.08
CA ARG A 140 9.58 4.65 -18.65
C ARG A 140 10.43 5.45 -17.67
N VAL A 141 9.99 5.61 -16.42
CA VAL A 141 10.70 6.42 -15.42
C VAL A 141 11.99 5.74 -14.96
N SER A 142 11.98 4.43 -14.73
CA SER A 142 13.19 3.66 -14.36
C SER A 142 14.29 3.77 -15.43
N LYS A 143 13.93 3.64 -16.72
CA LYS A 143 14.83 3.84 -17.86
C LYS A 143 15.37 5.27 -17.94
N ALA A 144 14.48 6.27 -17.84
CA ALA A 144 14.85 7.68 -17.99
C ALA A 144 15.68 8.24 -16.82
N CYS A 145 15.44 7.76 -15.60
CA CYS A 145 16.16 8.16 -14.39
C CYS A 145 17.30 7.20 -14.01
N HIS A 146 17.59 6.19 -14.85
CA HIS A 146 18.66 5.21 -14.67
C HIS A 146 18.68 4.48 -13.31
N PHE A 147 17.51 4.22 -12.72
CA PHE A 147 17.41 3.39 -11.52
C PHE A 147 16.69 2.07 -11.83
N ASN A 148 17.14 1.00 -11.17
CA ASN A 148 16.46 -0.29 -11.18
C ASN A 148 16.21 -0.68 -9.73
N GLY A 149 14.95 -0.77 -9.33
CA GLY A 149 14.57 -1.05 -7.95
C GLY A 149 13.07 -1.02 -7.73
N MET A 150 12.57 -2.05 -7.06
CA MET A 150 11.19 -2.11 -6.55
C MET A 150 11.02 -1.24 -5.31
N PRO A 151 9.77 -0.95 -4.90
CA PRO A 151 9.50 -0.26 -3.65
C PRO A 151 9.61 -1.22 -2.46
N ASP A 152 10.07 -0.69 -1.34
CA ASP A 152 9.82 -1.20 0.02
C ASP A 152 8.53 -0.56 0.58
N THR A 153 8.13 0.60 0.05
CA THR A 153 6.97 1.40 0.47
C THR A 153 6.19 1.93 -0.73
N ILE A 154 4.86 1.75 -0.70
CA ILE A 154 3.91 2.40 -1.60
C ILE A 154 3.07 3.39 -0.79
N ILE A 155 2.99 4.62 -1.24
CA ILE A 155 2.16 5.68 -0.64
C ILE A 155 0.98 5.96 -1.58
N ARG A 156 -0.24 5.91 -1.04
CA ARG A 156 -1.44 6.52 -1.64
C ARG A 156 -1.58 7.89 -1.01
N ASP A 157 -1.14 8.91 -1.74
CA ASP A 157 -1.14 10.31 -1.31
C ASP A 157 -2.53 10.93 -1.52
N SER A 158 -2.98 11.73 -0.57
CA SER A 158 -4.17 12.60 -0.63
C SER A 158 -5.44 11.88 -1.13
N VAL A 159 -5.84 10.78 -0.47
CA VAL A 159 -6.96 9.95 -0.94
C VAL A 159 -8.32 10.64 -0.77
N THR A 160 -8.86 11.19 -1.85
CA THR A 160 -10.18 11.85 -1.89
C THR A 160 -11.39 10.90 -1.91
N ASN A 161 -11.18 9.57 -1.88
CA ASN A 161 -12.29 8.62 -1.95
C ASN A 161 -13.01 8.50 -0.59
N GLU A 162 -14.08 9.28 -0.40
CA GLU A 162 -14.83 9.37 0.86
C GLU A 162 -15.19 8.02 1.50
N ASN A 163 -15.63 7.04 0.69
CA ASN A 163 -15.94 5.69 1.17
C ASN A 163 -14.69 4.95 1.70
N THR A 164 -13.52 5.14 1.09
CA THR A 164 -12.25 4.61 1.60
C THR A 164 -11.89 5.24 2.95
N LEU A 165 -12.01 6.56 3.07
CA LEU A 165 -11.73 7.28 4.32
C LEU A 165 -12.70 6.82 5.42
N ALA A 166 -14.02 6.87 5.15
CA ALA A 166 -15.06 6.49 6.11
C ALA A 166 -15.00 5.01 6.55
N LEU A 167 -14.60 4.09 5.67
CA LEU A 167 -14.42 2.67 6.02
C LEU A 167 -13.17 2.43 6.88
N THR A 168 -12.14 3.27 6.77
CA THR A 168 -10.85 3.11 7.45
C THR A 168 -10.68 4.04 8.66
N GLU A 169 -11.70 4.83 8.98
CA GLU A 169 -11.66 5.82 10.05
C GLU A 169 -11.43 5.18 11.43
N GLY A 170 -10.47 5.73 12.18
CA GLY A 170 -9.99 5.18 13.45
C GLY A 170 -9.31 3.79 13.39
N LEU A 171 -9.29 3.08 12.26
CA LEU A 171 -8.73 1.73 12.17
C LEU A 171 -7.20 1.76 12.15
N ARG A 172 -6.56 0.75 12.75
CA ARG A 172 -5.08 0.59 12.77
C ARG A 172 -4.67 -0.88 12.65
N GLY A 173 -3.41 -1.13 12.33
CA GLY A 173 -2.80 -2.46 12.29
C GLY A 173 -3.53 -3.45 11.37
N GLN A 174 -3.72 -4.68 11.83
CA GLN A 174 -4.34 -5.75 11.04
C GLN A 174 -5.77 -5.44 10.60
N GLU A 175 -6.56 -4.72 11.41
CA GLU A 175 -7.93 -4.34 11.03
C GLU A 175 -7.94 -3.33 9.88
N LEU A 176 -7.06 -2.33 9.92
CA LEU A 176 -6.86 -1.39 8.81
C LEU A 176 -6.38 -2.12 7.55
N TYR A 177 -5.37 -2.98 7.66
CA TYR A 177 -4.87 -3.80 6.55
C TYR A 177 -5.99 -4.60 5.88
N ASP A 178 -6.78 -5.33 6.68
CA ASP A 178 -7.85 -6.17 6.16
C ASP A 178 -8.97 -5.35 5.53
N VAL A 179 -9.39 -4.25 6.17
CA VAL A 179 -10.47 -3.41 5.63
C VAL A 179 -10.05 -2.69 4.36
N PHE A 180 -8.84 -2.11 4.33
CA PHE A 180 -8.28 -1.46 3.17
C PHE A 180 -8.26 -2.42 1.98
N PHE A 181 -7.56 -3.55 2.06
CA PHE A 181 -7.41 -4.44 0.91
C PHE A 181 -8.70 -5.19 0.49
N LYS A 182 -9.60 -5.50 1.42
CA LYS A 182 -10.81 -6.29 1.10
C LYS A 182 -12.00 -5.43 0.67
N PHE A 183 -12.17 -4.24 1.24
CA PHE A 183 -13.40 -3.46 1.09
C PHE A 183 -13.21 -2.16 0.30
N THR A 184 -12.09 -1.45 0.45
CA THR A 184 -11.93 -0.13 -0.20
C THR A 184 -11.55 -0.25 -1.68
N ALA A 185 -11.89 0.79 -2.47
CA ALA A 185 -11.52 0.83 -3.89
C ALA A 185 -10.00 1.01 -4.05
N ASN A 186 -9.41 1.91 -3.26
CA ASN A 186 -7.98 2.21 -3.26
C ASN A 186 -7.13 1.01 -2.81
N GLY A 187 -7.59 0.22 -1.84
CA GLY A 187 -6.90 -1.00 -1.43
C GLY A 187 -6.94 -2.08 -2.52
N LYS A 188 -8.08 -2.25 -3.20
CA LYS A 188 -8.20 -3.20 -4.32
C LYS A 188 -7.34 -2.81 -5.53
N SER A 189 -7.22 -1.52 -5.86
CA SER A 189 -6.30 -1.07 -6.93
C SER A 189 -4.84 -1.23 -6.51
N THR A 190 -4.50 -0.85 -5.28
CA THR A 190 -3.16 -1.04 -4.70
C THR A 190 -2.74 -2.51 -4.69
N LYS A 191 -3.65 -3.43 -4.33
CA LYS A 191 -3.39 -4.88 -4.38
C LYS A 191 -3.06 -5.38 -5.78
N ARG A 192 -3.76 -4.90 -6.82
CA ARG A 192 -3.48 -5.24 -8.22
C ARG A 192 -2.12 -4.72 -8.70
N ILE A 193 -1.70 -3.55 -8.22
CA ILE A 193 -0.36 -3.00 -8.48
C ILE A 193 0.69 -3.90 -7.82
N ILE A 194 0.54 -4.19 -6.52
CA ILE A 194 1.43 -5.08 -5.76
C ILE A 194 1.59 -6.44 -6.47
N ASP A 195 0.47 -7.04 -6.91
CA ASP A 195 0.47 -8.32 -7.62
C ASP A 195 1.15 -8.23 -9.01
N ALA A 196 0.98 -7.12 -9.73
CA ALA A 196 1.60 -6.91 -11.05
C ALA A 196 3.14 -6.83 -11.00
N PHE A 197 3.71 -6.47 -9.85
CA PHE A 197 5.16 -6.43 -9.62
C PHE A 197 5.68 -7.62 -8.77
N ASN A 198 4.85 -8.65 -8.55
CA ASN A 198 5.16 -9.81 -7.71
C ASN A 198 5.61 -9.44 -6.27
N LEU A 199 5.03 -8.36 -5.74
CA LEU A 199 5.26 -7.88 -4.38
C LEU A 199 4.22 -8.47 -3.42
N LYS A 200 4.50 -8.34 -2.13
CA LYS A 200 3.64 -8.75 -1.03
C LYS A 200 3.43 -7.58 -0.07
N ALA A 201 2.18 -7.25 0.24
CA ALA A 201 1.87 -6.30 1.31
C ALA A 201 2.20 -6.89 2.69
N ILE A 202 2.80 -6.08 3.56
CA ILE A 202 3.22 -6.44 4.92
C ILE A 202 2.37 -5.70 5.97
N SER A 203 2.15 -4.40 5.79
CA SER A 203 1.34 -3.56 6.67
C SER A 203 0.62 -2.48 5.87
N VAL A 204 -0.39 -1.87 6.49
CA VAL A 204 -1.01 -0.62 6.05
C VAL A 204 -1.09 0.29 7.26
N GLU A 205 -0.59 1.51 7.11
CA GLU A 205 -0.74 2.62 8.04
C GLU A 205 -1.56 3.72 7.34
N ARG A 206 -2.26 4.55 8.14
CA ARG A 206 -3.00 5.72 7.66
C ARG A 206 -2.56 6.93 8.46
N ASP A 207 -2.13 7.97 7.76
CA ASP A 207 -1.76 9.28 8.31
C ASP A 207 -2.60 10.34 7.59
N ASP A 208 -3.51 10.99 8.31
CA ASP A 208 -4.59 11.81 7.73
C ASP A 208 -5.33 11.09 6.57
N ASP A 209 -5.28 11.61 5.34
CA ASP A 209 -5.85 10.98 4.13
C ASP A 209 -4.82 10.19 3.29
N ASP A 210 -3.59 10.03 3.78
CA ASP A 210 -2.56 9.18 3.17
C ASP A 210 -2.65 7.74 3.68
N PHE A 211 -2.36 6.78 2.79
CA PHE A 211 -2.14 5.38 3.17
C PHE A 211 -0.72 4.96 2.82
N ILE A 212 0.01 4.48 3.81
CA ILE A 212 1.40 4.01 3.69
C ILE A 212 1.37 2.48 3.76
N ILE A 213 1.77 1.82 2.67
CA ILE A 213 1.78 0.37 2.54
C ILE A 213 3.24 -0.09 2.50
N THR A 214 3.69 -0.79 3.54
CA THR A 214 4.96 -1.52 3.48
C THR A 214 4.80 -2.77 2.64
N VAL A 215 5.74 -3.00 1.72
CA VAL A 215 5.76 -4.14 0.81
C VAL A 215 7.12 -4.85 0.85
N SER A 216 7.14 -6.12 0.46
CA SER A 216 8.37 -6.87 0.19
C SER A 216 8.29 -7.55 -1.17
N HIS A 217 9.42 -8.03 -1.67
CA HIS A 217 9.41 -9.08 -2.68
C HIS A 217 8.74 -10.35 -2.13
N SER A 218 8.10 -11.12 -3.02
CA SER A 218 7.49 -12.43 -2.72
C SER A 218 8.50 -13.58 -2.82
#